data_AF-A0A352X030-F1
#
_entry.id   AF-A0A352X030-F1
#
_cell.length_a   1.000
_cell.length_b   1.000
_cell.length_c   1.000
_cell.angle_alpha   90.00
_cell.angle_beta   90.00
_cell.angle_gamma   90.00
#
_symmetry.space_group_name_H-M   'P 1'
#
loop_
_entity.id
_entity.type
_entity.pdbx_description
1 polymer ?
#
loop_
_entity_poly.entity_id
_entity_poly.type
_entity_poly.pdbx_seq_one_letter_code
_entity_poly.pdbx_strand_id
1 'polypeptide(L)'
;MVRNKLFAILLCVTTLFCGVLSAVPVSAQAYTVAQLQSLCDGIVAYNGYHSAQDFIDGTLTDNAGTTSEFYILALSQSGDYDFSRYENALLSYLDDHSVASASSREKFALALAAVGSTDRYIADTADEAIGGMGMMSLVFGLHLLNNGYSSRLYSTDSLLSEILSREMAEGGWAVMGSWGDVDVTAMTLQALAPHYGGRGDVTDAIDRAVDWLSTKQLDSGGFKTMGAENCESAAQVVMALSALGIDPQTDGRFIKNGTSVMEAMLDYGLSNGGFSHTGDDGNATATVEVFCALTAYRRMRGGQSGFYLFDHVVHGAPSDKGAGGSGQSGGSKKTGVDSGAGGNGSSGSSDSGAGSDNSGDSPVEYDGNGNRIITINGQRFIESTNAAGEKVTVNVSETEGQPRETRVFSSEHGDFQAAATDDTALHAATADESGSGGYKPFAILGVIAVAGGVSAALYLMKKRNKKHYIAVAVIAAAGVLFILLTNFESTEEHYQPQENGGDFTVTLSIRCDTIKDMEKKNNAVPDSYVILDTTEFTASSGDTVYDVLQSASRKYRILINNRGSDGAAYIAGIDGLYEFDYGELSGWMYRVNGTFPDVGCQSYAVRDGDKIEWLYTTNIGKDLE
;
A
#
# COMPACT_ATOMS: atom_id res chain seq x y z
N MET A 1 55.30 -41.71 39.86
CA MET A 1 54.28 -40.99 40.68
C MET A 1 54.12 -39.50 40.35
N VAL A 2 55.14 -38.80 39.83
CA VAL A 2 55.04 -37.33 39.57
C VAL A 2 54.22 -36.96 38.32
N ARG A 3 54.28 -37.77 37.25
CA ARG A 3 53.68 -37.45 35.94
C ARG A 3 52.14 -37.34 35.93
N ASN A 4 51.43 -37.98 36.87
CA ASN A 4 49.98 -37.87 36.98
C ASN A 4 49.52 -36.62 37.77
N LYS A 5 50.42 -35.95 38.52
CA LYS A 5 50.06 -34.74 39.28
C LYS A 5 50.06 -33.48 38.41
N LEU A 6 50.91 -33.40 37.39
CA LEU A 6 50.91 -32.27 36.46
C LEU A 6 49.65 -32.24 35.57
N PHE A 7 49.18 -33.40 35.11
CA PHE A 7 47.94 -33.49 34.32
C PHE A 7 46.70 -33.08 35.11
N ALA A 8 46.62 -33.45 36.40
CA ALA A 8 45.52 -33.03 37.27
C ALA A 8 45.52 -31.51 37.53
N ILE A 9 46.70 -30.90 37.71
CA ILE A 9 46.81 -29.44 37.91
C ILE A 9 46.46 -28.67 36.63
N LEU A 10 46.92 -29.14 35.45
CA LEU A 10 46.58 -28.51 34.18
C LEU A 10 45.08 -28.61 33.87
N LEU A 11 44.45 -29.75 34.18
CA LEU A 11 43.00 -29.93 34.05
C LEU A 11 42.21 -29.06 35.05
N CYS A 12 42.70 -28.90 36.28
CA CYS A 12 42.06 -28.01 37.26
C CYS A 12 42.15 -26.53 36.84
N VAL A 13 43.25 -26.09 36.24
CA VAL A 13 43.41 -24.70 35.77
C VAL A 13 42.53 -24.41 34.54
N THR A 14 42.32 -25.38 33.63
CA THR A 14 41.33 -25.20 32.56
C THR A 14 39.89 -25.22 33.08
N THR A 15 39.55 -26.07 34.06
CA THR A 15 38.20 -26.03 34.68
C THR A 15 37.94 -24.79 35.54
N LEU A 16 38.97 -24.16 36.13
CA LEU A 16 38.80 -22.90 36.85
C LEU A 16 38.65 -21.69 35.91
N PHE A 17 39.13 -21.78 34.67
CA PHE A 17 38.96 -20.73 33.66
C PHE A 17 37.72 -20.91 32.77
N CYS A 18 37.17 -22.13 32.69
CA CYS A 18 35.86 -22.39 32.07
C CYS A 18 34.67 -22.35 33.06
N GLY A 19 34.91 -22.07 34.35
CA GLY A 19 33.89 -22.06 35.40
C GLY A 19 33.29 -20.69 35.75
N VAL A 20 33.82 -19.59 35.19
CA VAL A 20 33.35 -18.21 35.44
C VAL A 20 33.22 -17.40 34.14
N LEU A 21 32.73 -18.05 33.08
CA LEU A 21 31.68 -17.42 32.28
C LEU A 21 30.35 -18.01 32.76
N SER A 22 29.89 -17.52 33.92
CA SER A 22 28.46 -17.27 34.02
C SER A 22 28.12 -16.41 32.81
N ALA A 23 27.18 -16.86 31.98
CA ALA A 23 26.52 -15.96 31.06
C ALA A 23 25.80 -14.92 31.93
N VAL A 24 26.49 -13.82 32.24
CA VAL A 24 25.83 -12.53 32.30
C VAL A 24 25.14 -12.46 30.95
N PRO A 25 23.80 -12.48 30.86
CA PRO A 25 23.16 -12.20 29.59
C PRO A 25 23.73 -10.85 29.17
N VAL A 26 24.38 -10.82 28.01
CA VAL A 26 24.60 -9.57 27.32
C VAL A 26 23.20 -9.18 26.87
N SER A 27 22.45 -8.56 27.79
CA SER A 27 21.27 -7.80 27.41
C SER A 27 21.80 -6.79 26.41
N ALA A 28 21.37 -6.90 25.15
CA ALA A 28 21.59 -5.85 24.18
C ALA A 28 21.20 -4.54 24.87
N GLN A 29 22.14 -3.60 24.97
CA GLN A 29 21.93 -2.39 25.75
C GLN A 29 20.81 -1.61 25.06
N ALA A 30 19.63 -1.59 25.70
CA ALA A 30 18.41 -1.16 25.02
C ALA A 30 18.59 0.21 24.36
N TYR A 31 18.26 0.30 23.07
CA TYR A 31 18.58 1.44 22.20
C TYR A 31 18.19 2.75 22.90
N THR A 32 19.13 3.67 22.99
CA THR A 32 18.91 4.99 23.60
C THR A 32 18.05 5.86 22.68
N VAL A 33 17.35 6.85 23.26
CA VAL A 33 16.59 7.86 22.52
C VAL A 33 17.42 8.51 21.40
N ALA A 34 18.73 8.74 21.63
CA ALA A 34 19.66 9.28 20.63
C ALA A 34 19.97 8.30 19.48
N GLN A 35 20.06 6.99 19.75
CA GLN A 35 20.22 5.98 18.69
C GLN A 35 18.95 5.84 17.85
N LEU A 36 17.77 5.88 18.49
CA LEU A 36 16.49 5.88 17.79
C LEU A 36 16.32 7.12 16.90
N GLN A 37 16.70 8.30 17.40
CA GLN A 37 16.76 9.52 16.59
C GLN A 37 17.68 9.35 15.38
N SER A 38 18.88 8.80 15.57
CA SER A 38 19.83 8.58 14.47
C SER A 38 19.31 7.60 13.39
N LEU A 39 18.40 6.68 13.74
CA LEU A 39 17.74 5.81 12.77
C LEU A 39 16.64 6.57 12.00
N CYS A 40 15.84 7.38 12.69
CA CYS A 40 14.88 8.30 12.06
C CYS A 40 15.56 9.28 11.09
N ASP A 41 16.68 9.88 11.49
CA ASP A 41 17.47 10.79 10.66
C ASP A 41 18.02 10.06 9.41
N GLY A 42 18.34 8.77 9.54
CA GLY A 42 18.73 7.90 8.44
C GLY A 42 17.61 7.68 7.41
N ILE A 43 16.36 7.54 7.87
CA ILE A 43 15.19 7.40 6.99
C ILE A 43 14.89 8.71 6.24
N VAL A 44 15.08 9.87 6.88
CA VAL A 44 14.98 11.17 6.18
C VAL A 44 16.08 11.29 5.11
N ALA A 45 17.30 10.84 5.42
CA ALA A 45 18.41 10.80 4.47
C ALA A 45 18.20 9.82 3.31
N TYR A 46 17.59 8.66 3.54
CA TYR A 46 17.19 7.70 2.50
C TYR A 46 16.25 8.33 1.47
N ASN A 47 15.30 9.15 1.91
CA ASN A 47 14.39 9.90 1.05
C ASN A 47 15.06 11.10 0.34
N GLY A 48 16.38 11.30 0.50
CA GLY A 48 17.16 12.32 -0.19
C GLY A 48 17.29 13.66 0.53
N TYR A 49 16.85 13.74 1.80
CA TYR A 49 16.78 14.99 2.56
C TYR A 49 17.76 15.03 3.74
N HIS A 50 18.33 16.20 4.04
CA HIS A 50 19.19 16.41 5.21
C HIS A 50 18.49 17.12 6.38
N SER A 51 17.20 17.44 6.18
CA SER A 51 16.36 18.21 7.08
C SER A 51 14.96 17.63 7.01
N ALA A 52 14.38 17.32 8.16
CA ALA A 52 12.99 16.87 8.25
C ALA A 52 12.01 17.94 7.73
N GLN A 53 12.30 19.23 7.97
CA GLN A 53 11.51 20.33 7.43
C GLN A 53 11.54 20.35 5.90
N ASP A 54 12.72 20.18 5.30
CA ASP A 54 12.88 20.18 3.83
C ASP A 54 12.13 18.98 3.19
N PHE A 55 12.05 17.85 3.91
CA PHE A 55 11.30 16.67 3.47
C PHE A 55 9.77 16.89 3.53
N ILE A 56 9.28 17.51 4.61
CA ILE A 56 7.89 17.97 4.75
C ILE A 56 7.55 18.93 3.60
N ASP A 57 8.37 19.95 3.41
CA ASP A 57 8.20 21.02 2.42
C ASP A 57 8.37 20.55 0.96
N GLY A 58 9.05 19.43 0.73
CA GLY A 58 9.24 18.82 -0.58
C GLY A 58 8.26 17.68 -0.83
N THR A 59 8.82 16.47 -1.03
CA THR A 59 8.08 15.30 -1.51
C THR A 59 6.86 14.93 -0.66
N LEU A 60 6.81 15.22 0.64
CA LEU A 60 5.61 14.92 1.44
C LEU A 60 4.46 15.88 1.13
N THR A 61 4.72 17.19 0.98
CA THR A 61 3.73 18.17 0.51
C THR A 61 3.28 17.86 -0.93
N ASP A 62 4.22 17.52 -1.81
CA ASP A 62 3.91 17.20 -3.22
C ASP A 62 3.06 15.91 -3.38
N ASN A 63 3.05 15.03 -2.37
CA ASN A 63 2.28 13.78 -2.33
C ASN A 63 1.24 13.74 -1.20
N ALA A 64 0.72 14.91 -0.80
CA ALA A 64 -0.40 15.00 0.13
C ALA A 64 -1.64 14.32 -0.47
N GLY A 65 -2.30 13.45 0.31
CA GLY A 65 -3.48 12.73 -0.12
C GLY A 65 -3.20 11.41 -0.86
N THR A 66 -1.93 11.06 -1.10
CA THR A 66 -1.57 9.84 -1.85
C THR A 66 -0.72 8.87 -1.03
N THR A 67 0.48 9.26 -0.61
CA THR A 67 1.50 8.35 -0.04
C THR A 67 2.26 8.91 1.17
N SER A 68 1.95 10.12 1.62
CA SER A 68 2.77 10.88 2.58
C SER A 68 2.30 10.80 4.04
N GLU A 69 1.07 10.36 4.30
CA GLU A 69 0.40 10.61 5.60
C GLU A 69 1.12 9.95 6.79
N PHE A 70 1.66 8.74 6.62
CA PHE A 70 2.37 8.06 7.72
C PHE A 70 3.71 8.73 8.04
N TYR A 71 4.41 9.29 7.05
CA TYR A 71 5.58 10.14 7.31
C TYR A 71 5.19 11.40 8.09
N ILE A 72 4.06 12.03 7.76
CA ILE A 72 3.58 13.22 8.45
C ILE A 72 3.15 12.91 9.89
N LEU A 73 2.44 11.80 10.12
CA LEU A 73 2.10 11.31 11.46
C LEU A 73 3.37 11.04 12.30
N ALA A 74 4.40 10.42 11.71
CA ALA A 74 5.66 10.19 12.39
C ALA A 74 6.44 11.49 12.66
N LEU A 75 6.40 12.47 11.75
CA LEU A 75 7.13 13.73 11.86
C LEU A 75 6.48 14.69 12.86
N SER A 76 5.16 14.85 12.85
CA SER A 76 4.45 15.70 13.82
C SER A 76 4.61 15.19 15.25
N GLN A 77 4.72 13.87 15.42
CA GLN A 77 5.00 13.23 16.69
C GLN A 77 6.49 13.17 17.05
N SER A 78 7.38 13.67 16.17
CA SER A 78 8.83 13.63 16.33
C SER A 78 9.49 14.93 16.77
N GLY A 79 8.88 16.09 16.52
CA GLY A 79 9.41 17.40 16.89
C GLY A 79 8.57 18.56 16.35
N ASP A 80 8.96 19.78 16.71
CA ASP A 80 8.26 21.00 16.32
C ASP A 80 8.66 21.41 14.89
N TYR A 81 7.81 21.10 13.90
CA TYR A 81 7.99 21.45 12.48
C TYR A 81 6.84 22.33 11.97
N ASP A 82 7.08 23.06 10.87
CA ASP A 82 6.02 23.79 10.17
C ASP A 82 5.34 22.88 9.13
N PHE A 83 4.09 22.55 9.38
CA PHE A 83 3.26 21.72 8.50
C PHE A 83 2.28 22.54 7.65
N SER A 84 2.30 23.88 7.72
CA SER A 84 1.29 24.74 7.08
C SER A 84 1.19 24.47 5.56
N ARG A 85 2.30 24.15 4.89
CA ARG A 85 2.29 23.81 3.46
C ARG A 85 1.69 22.44 3.17
N TYR A 86 1.96 21.44 4.02
CA TYR A 86 1.35 20.12 3.91
C TYR A 86 -0.16 20.18 4.17
N GLU A 87 -0.60 20.89 5.22
CA GLU A 87 -2.02 21.06 5.55
C GLU A 87 -2.80 21.66 4.36
N ASN A 88 -2.31 22.76 3.78
CA ASN A 88 -2.93 23.38 2.61
C ASN A 88 -2.96 22.45 1.39
N ALA A 89 -1.91 21.65 1.16
CA ALA A 89 -1.87 20.69 0.05
C ALA A 89 -2.86 19.53 0.24
N LEU A 90 -2.97 18.98 1.46
CA LEU A 90 -3.92 17.93 1.78
C LEU A 90 -5.37 18.43 1.69
N LEU A 91 -5.67 19.62 2.20
CA LEU A 91 -7.00 20.22 2.06
C LEU A 91 -7.35 20.48 0.58
N SER A 92 -6.43 21.01 -0.22
CA SER A 92 -6.63 21.17 -1.67
C SER A 92 -6.88 19.83 -2.38
N TYR A 93 -6.15 18.77 -2.01
CA TYR A 93 -6.39 17.43 -2.54
C TYR A 93 -7.81 16.94 -2.21
N LEU A 94 -8.27 17.15 -0.97
CA LEU A 94 -9.56 16.70 -0.47
C LEU A 94 -10.75 17.49 -1.04
N ASP A 95 -10.56 18.77 -1.40
CA ASP A 95 -11.56 19.56 -2.15
C ASP A 95 -11.68 19.09 -3.61
N ASP A 96 -10.57 18.70 -4.24
CA ASP A 96 -10.53 18.25 -5.65
C ASP A 96 -10.89 16.77 -5.85
N HIS A 97 -10.84 15.92 -4.81
CA HIS A 97 -11.00 14.46 -4.91
C HIS A 97 -12.03 13.88 -3.95
N SER A 98 -12.98 13.11 -4.49
CA SER A 98 -13.90 12.29 -3.68
C SER A 98 -13.20 11.05 -3.15
N VAL A 99 -12.82 11.07 -1.87
CA VAL A 99 -12.22 9.92 -1.17
C VAL A 99 -13.31 8.95 -0.72
N ALA A 100 -13.56 7.91 -1.51
CA ALA A 100 -14.58 6.91 -1.22
C ALA A 100 -14.27 6.04 0.02
N SER A 101 -12.99 5.82 0.34
CA SER A 101 -12.58 4.92 1.43
C SER A 101 -12.66 5.60 2.81
N ALA A 102 -13.45 5.05 3.73
CA ALA A 102 -13.64 5.58 5.08
C ALA A 102 -12.32 5.55 5.89
N SER A 103 -11.60 4.43 5.88
CA SER A 103 -10.28 4.32 6.51
C SER A 103 -9.25 5.28 5.90
N SER A 104 -9.35 5.58 4.59
CA SER A 104 -8.53 6.63 3.97
C SER A 104 -8.94 8.03 4.44
N ARG A 105 -10.24 8.35 4.48
CA ARG A 105 -10.75 9.62 5.04
C ARG A 105 -10.28 9.81 6.48
N GLU A 106 -10.38 8.78 7.32
CA GLU A 106 -9.98 8.83 8.72
C GLU A 106 -8.46 8.95 8.88
N LYS A 107 -7.66 8.30 8.02
CA LYS A 107 -6.21 8.53 7.94
C LYS A 107 -5.88 9.99 7.61
N PHE A 108 -6.57 10.60 6.63
CA PHE A 108 -6.39 12.02 6.29
C PHE A 108 -6.83 12.94 7.43
N ALA A 109 -7.96 12.63 8.08
CA ALA A 109 -8.44 13.34 9.26
C ALA A 109 -7.46 13.26 10.44
N LEU A 110 -6.83 12.09 10.66
CA LEU A 110 -5.77 11.91 11.65
C LEU A 110 -4.51 12.68 11.28
N ALA A 111 -4.11 12.71 10.00
CA ALA A 111 -2.96 13.51 9.55
C ALA A 111 -3.22 15.02 9.76
N LEU A 112 -4.41 15.53 9.40
CA LEU A 112 -4.83 16.91 9.67
C LEU A 112 -4.84 17.21 11.18
N ALA A 113 -5.41 16.32 12.00
CA ALA A 113 -5.39 16.46 13.46
C ALA A 113 -3.96 16.49 14.01
N ALA A 114 -3.07 15.63 13.52
CA ALA A 114 -1.68 15.51 13.95
C ALA A 114 -0.84 16.75 13.62
N VAL A 115 -1.14 17.47 12.53
CA VAL A 115 -0.47 18.74 12.20
C VAL A 115 -1.11 19.97 12.87
N GLY A 116 -2.16 19.76 13.69
CA GLY A 116 -2.83 20.81 14.44
C GLY A 116 -3.94 21.54 13.67
N SER A 117 -4.39 20.98 12.54
CA SER A 117 -5.48 21.55 11.76
C SER A 117 -6.79 21.62 12.57
N THR A 118 -7.56 22.68 12.32
CA THR A 118 -8.92 22.84 12.84
C THR A 118 -9.99 22.74 11.75
N ASP A 119 -9.65 22.18 10.58
CA ASP A 119 -10.62 22.07 9.49
C ASP A 119 -11.78 21.12 9.83
N ARG A 120 -12.97 21.45 9.31
CA ARG A 120 -14.19 20.67 9.52
C ARG A 120 -14.09 19.23 9.01
N TYR A 121 -13.22 18.94 8.02
CA TYR A 121 -13.03 17.60 7.46
C TYR A 121 -12.79 16.55 8.54
N ILE A 122 -12.09 16.90 9.62
CA ILE A 122 -11.83 15.99 10.74
C ILE A 122 -13.12 15.63 11.49
N ALA A 123 -13.95 16.64 11.79
CA ALA A 123 -15.21 16.46 12.50
C ALA A 123 -16.28 15.80 11.63
N ASP A 124 -16.39 16.21 10.36
CA ASP A 124 -17.31 15.62 9.38
C ASP A 124 -16.95 14.15 9.13
N THR A 125 -15.66 13.81 9.03
CA THR A 125 -15.20 12.42 8.92
C THR A 125 -15.49 11.60 10.18
N ALA A 126 -15.30 12.15 11.39
CA ALA A 126 -15.66 11.45 12.62
C ALA A 126 -17.18 11.21 12.74
N ASP A 127 -18.01 12.13 12.23
CA ASP A 127 -19.47 11.99 12.21
C ASP A 127 -19.99 11.02 11.13
N GLU A 128 -19.28 10.85 10.01
CA GLU A 128 -19.79 10.16 8.81
C GLU A 128 -19.09 8.85 8.44
N ALA A 129 -17.79 8.71 8.68
CA ALA A 129 -16.98 7.63 8.12
C ALA A 129 -16.93 6.38 9.01
N ILE A 130 -16.96 6.57 10.33
CA ILE A 130 -16.68 5.51 11.31
C ILE A 130 -17.59 4.29 11.11
N GLY A 131 -16.96 3.13 10.94
CA GLY A 131 -17.61 1.83 10.72
C GLY A 131 -17.94 1.50 9.26
N GLY A 132 -17.80 2.45 8.31
CA GLY A 132 -17.80 2.14 6.89
C GLY A 132 -16.57 1.27 6.54
N MET A 133 -16.71 0.28 5.66
CA MET A 133 -15.65 -0.69 5.30
C MET A 133 -14.92 -1.41 6.44
N GLY A 134 -15.59 -1.61 7.58
CA GLY A 134 -15.24 -2.66 8.53
C GLY A 134 -14.07 -2.33 9.45
N MET A 135 -13.21 -3.34 9.72
CA MET A 135 -12.34 -3.34 10.90
C MET A 135 -11.40 -2.11 10.97
N MET A 136 -10.76 -1.74 9.86
CA MET A 136 -9.82 -0.62 9.85
C MET A 136 -10.48 0.72 10.15
N SER A 137 -11.73 0.94 9.73
CA SER A 137 -12.42 2.19 10.04
C SER A 137 -12.83 2.29 11.51
N LEU A 138 -13.14 1.16 12.15
CA LEU A 138 -13.36 1.16 13.60
C LEU A 138 -12.07 1.54 14.35
N VAL A 139 -10.91 1.05 13.89
CA VAL A 139 -9.59 1.35 14.47
C VAL A 139 -9.22 2.83 14.28
N PHE A 140 -9.25 3.36 13.05
CA PHE A 140 -8.93 4.77 12.80
C PHE A 140 -9.98 5.73 13.39
N GLY A 141 -11.26 5.36 13.35
CA GLY A 141 -12.32 6.06 14.07
C GLY A 141 -12.09 6.14 15.58
N LEU A 142 -11.63 5.05 16.21
CA LEU A 142 -11.29 5.07 17.64
C LEU A 142 -10.09 5.97 17.92
N HIS A 143 -9.09 6.02 17.03
CA HIS A 143 -8.00 7.01 17.14
C HIS A 143 -8.51 8.46 17.08
N LEU A 144 -9.49 8.79 16.22
CA LEU A 144 -10.11 10.12 16.23
C LEU A 144 -10.80 10.41 17.57
N LEU A 145 -11.60 9.47 18.08
CA LEU A 145 -12.28 9.63 19.38
C LEU A 145 -11.31 9.73 20.57
N ASN A 146 -10.17 9.04 20.52
CA ASN A 146 -9.11 9.13 21.53
C ASN A 146 -8.44 10.52 21.57
N ASN A 147 -8.44 11.23 20.42
CA ASN A 147 -8.03 12.64 20.31
C ASN A 147 -9.19 13.61 20.58
N GLY A 148 -10.30 13.17 21.18
CA GLY A 148 -11.38 14.05 21.63
C GLY A 148 -12.33 14.55 20.54
N TYR A 149 -12.16 14.10 19.29
CA TYR A 149 -13.17 14.32 18.25
C TYR A 149 -14.43 13.52 18.58
N SER A 150 -15.60 14.12 18.33
CA SER A 150 -16.90 13.50 18.65
C SER A 150 -17.55 12.92 17.40
N SER A 151 -18.34 11.86 17.57
CA SER A 151 -19.17 11.26 16.53
C SER A 151 -20.63 11.18 16.99
N ARG A 152 -21.56 11.47 16.08
CA ARG A 152 -23.01 11.25 16.25
C ARG A 152 -23.40 9.79 16.14
N LEU A 153 -22.62 8.99 15.41
CA LEU A 153 -22.87 7.57 15.20
C LEU A 153 -22.33 6.71 16.35
N TYR A 154 -21.17 7.10 16.91
CA TYR A 154 -20.50 6.34 17.97
C TYR A 154 -20.09 7.19 19.17
N SER A 155 -20.44 6.71 20.36
CA SER A 155 -19.65 7.00 21.57
C SER A 155 -18.39 6.13 21.60
N THR A 156 -17.37 6.55 22.35
CA THR A 156 -16.17 5.74 22.62
C THR A 156 -16.55 4.37 23.18
N ASP A 157 -17.50 4.31 24.13
CA ASP A 157 -17.93 3.05 24.74
C ASP A 157 -18.63 2.10 23.76
N SER A 158 -19.43 2.61 22.84
CA SER A 158 -20.05 1.81 21.77
C SER A 158 -19.03 1.33 20.74
N LEU A 159 -18.07 2.19 20.36
CA LEU A 159 -17.04 1.83 19.38
C LEU A 159 -16.07 0.78 19.92
N LEU A 160 -15.65 0.91 21.19
CA LEU A 160 -14.91 -0.12 21.91
C LEU A 160 -15.68 -1.45 21.89
N SER A 161 -16.98 -1.43 22.20
CA SER A 161 -17.80 -2.65 22.26
C SER A 161 -17.97 -3.31 20.88
N GLU A 162 -18.08 -2.51 19.82
CA GLU A 162 -18.12 -2.99 18.42
C GLU A 162 -16.78 -3.63 18.01
N ILE A 163 -15.64 -3.01 18.34
CA ILE A 163 -14.29 -3.57 18.13
C ILE A 163 -14.12 -4.90 18.86
N LEU A 164 -14.48 -4.96 20.15
CA LEU A 164 -14.40 -6.19 20.95
C LEU A 164 -15.32 -7.29 20.41
N SER A 165 -16.49 -6.94 19.85
CA SER A 165 -17.40 -7.93 19.23
C SER A 165 -16.80 -8.65 18.01
N ARG A 166 -15.74 -8.09 17.42
CA ARG A 166 -15.02 -8.61 16.26
C ARG A 166 -13.72 -9.35 16.61
N GLU A 167 -13.42 -9.47 17.91
CA GLU A 167 -12.30 -10.29 18.39
C GLU A 167 -12.55 -11.77 18.03
N MET A 168 -11.55 -12.40 17.43
CA MET A 168 -11.62 -13.80 17.04
C MET A 168 -11.34 -14.72 18.24
N ALA A 169 -11.79 -15.98 18.14
CA ALA A 169 -11.70 -16.94 19.26
C ALA A 169 -10.28 -17.23 19.78
N GLU A 170 -9.24 -16.88 19.01
CA GLU A 170 -7.83 -16.99 19.43
C GLU A 170 -7.25 -15.70 20.07
N GLY A 171 -7.98 -14.58 20.06
CA GLY A 171 -7.59 -13.31 20.69
C GLY A 171 -7.08 -12.21 19.74
N GLY A 172 -7.14 -12.41 18.42
CA GLY A 172 -6.73 -11.42 17.42
C GLY A 172 -7.90 -10.84 16.61
N TRP A 173 -7.59 -9.89 15.72
CA TRP A 173 -8.52 -9.31 14.74
C TRP A 173 -7.97 -9.43 13.32
N ALA A 174 -8.85 -9.35 12.32
CA ALA A 174 -8.46 -9.25 10.91
C ALA A 174 -9.51 -8.45 10.12
N VAL A 175 -9.12 -7.96 8.93
CA VAL A 175 -10.06 -7.38 7.97
C VAL A 175 -10.88 -8.47 7.26
N MET A 176 -10.26 -9.63 7.01
CA MET A 176 -10.83 -10.74 6.27
C MET A 176 -10.32 -12.09 6.78
N GLY A 177 -10.97 -13.19 6.37
CA GLY A 177 -10.66 -14.54 6.82
C GLY A 177 -11.29 -14.90 8.17
N SER A 178 -10.85 -16.02 8.74
CA SER A 178 -11.41 -16.64 9.97
C SER A 178 -10.39 -16.76 11.10
N TRP A 179 -9.22 -16.15 10.94
CA TRP A 179 -8.07 -16.21 11.85
C TRP A 179 -7.51 -14.80 12.06
N GLY A 180 -6.90 -14.56 13.21
CA GLY A 180 -6.32 -13.27 13.53
C GLY A 180 -5.15 -12.95 12.61
N ASP A 181 -5.09 -11.69 12.17
CA ASP A 181 -3.99 -11.13 11.40
C ASP A 181 -3.04 -10.35 12.33
N VAL A 182 -1.73 -10.45 12.10
CA VAL A 182 -0.73 -9.81 12.99
C VAL A 182 -0.86 -8.29 12.94
N ASP A 183 -0.98 -7.74 11.74
CA ASP A 183 -0.90 -6.31 11.48
C ASP A 183 -2.19 -5.63 11.98
N VAL A 184 -3.35 -6.19 11.64
CA VAL A 184 -4.66 -5.71 12.10
C VAL A 184 -4.80 -5.85 13.62
N THR A 185 -4.29 -6.93 14.23
CA THR A 185 -4.30 -7.08 15.70
C THR A 185 -3.42 -6.02 16.37
N ALA A 186 -2.22 -5.78 15.84
CA ALA A 186 -1.30 -4.77 16.36
C ALA A 186 -1.85 -3.34 16.20
N MET A 187 -2.45 -3.01 15.05
CA MET A 187 -3.15 -1.72 14.84
C MET A 187 -4.34 -1.56 15.79
N THR A 188 -5.11 -2.63 16.02
CA THR A 188 -6.24 -2.60 16.98
C THR A 188 -5.75 -2.35 18.40
N LEU A 189 -4.66 -3.00 18.83
CA LEU A 189 -4.03 -2.74 20.13
C LEU A 189 -3.60 -1.28 20.31
N GLN A 190 -3.08 -0.62 19.27
CA GLN A 190 -2.72 0.80 19.33
C GLN A 190 -3.93 1.71 19.60
N ALA A 191 -5.11 1.39 19.05
CA ALA A 191 -6.35 2.13 19.28
C ALA A 191 -6.99 1.82 20.65
N LEU A 192 -6.85 0.59 21.14
CA LEU A 192 -7.36 0.16 22.45
C LEU A 192 -6.46 0.61 23.62
N ALA A 193 -5.14 0.79 23.42
CA ALA A 193 -4.17 1.09 24.47
C ALA A 193 -4.56 2.26 25.42
N PRO A 194 -5.14 3.39 24.96
CA PRO A 194 -5.56 4.48 25.85
C PRO A 194 -6.67 4.09 26.86
N HIS A 195 -7.32 2.95 26.67
CA HIS A 195 -8.42 2.44 27.50
C HIS A 195 -8.00 1.30 28.44
N TYR A 196 -6.75 0.86 28.37
CA TYR A 196 -6.20 -0.21 29.21
C TYR A 196 -6.31 0.13 30.70
N GLY A 197 -6.84 -0.80 31.50
CA GLY A 197 -7.12 -0.59 32.93
C GLY A 197 -8.32 0.31 33.26
N GLY A 198 -8.92 0.98 32.25
CA GLY A 198 -10.14 1.77 32.41
C GLY A 198 -11.41 0.92 32.32
N ARG A 199 -11.43 -0.01 31.35
CA ARG A 199 -12.53 -0.97 31.12
C ARG A 199 -12.01 -2.41 31.22
N GLY A 200 -12.70 -3.25 32.00
CA GLY A 200 -12.26 -4.63 32.27
C GLY A 200 -12.28 -5.51 31.03
N ASP A 201 -13.35 -5.44 30.25
CA ASP A 201 -13.50 -6.16 28.98
C ASP A 201 -12.44 -5.77 27.94
N VAL A 202 -12.12 -4.48 27.85
CA VAL A 202 -11.04 -3.96 27.00
C VAL A 202 -9.66 -4.42 27.49
N THR A 203 -9.43 -4.42 28.81
CA THR A 203 -8.19 -4.91 29.43
C THR A 203 -7.98 -6.39 29.14
N ASP A 204 -9.01 -7.22 29.38
CA ASP A 204 -8.96 -8.66 29.14
C ASP A 204 -8.69 -8.99 27.65
N ALA A 205 -9.22 -8.19 26.73
CA ALA A 205 -8.99 -8.36 25.28
C ALA A 205 -7.58 -7.93 24.86
N ILE A 206 -7.07 -6.82 25.39
CA ILE A 206 -5.67 -6.40 25.19
C ILE A 206 -4.72 -7.49 25.69
N ASP A 207 -4.93 -8.03 26.89
CA ASP A 207 -4.07 -9.07 27.45
C ASP A 207 -4.08 -10.34 26.58
N ARG A 208 -5.25 -10.79 26.11
CA ARG A 208 -5.36 -11.92 25.15
C ARG A 208 -4.61 -11.65 23.85
N ALA A 209 -4.77 -10.46 23.26
CA ALA A 209 -4.15 -10.11 21.99
C ALA A 209 -2.62 -9.98 22.10
N VAL A 210 -2.09 -9.45 23.20
CA VAL A 210 -0.65 -9.37 23.46
C VAL A 210 -0.06 -10.78 23.65
N ASP A 211 -0.72 -11.64 24.42
CA ASP A 211 -0.28 -13.04 24.57
C ASP A 211 -0.38 -13.80 23.25
N TRP A 212 -1.43 -13.56 22.45
CA TRP A 212 -1.58 -14.12 21.10
C TRP A 212 -0.44 -13.70 20.17
N LEU A 213 -0.11 -12.40 20.08
CA LEU A 213 1.03 -11.91 19.29
C LEU A 213 2.35 -12.56 19.73
N SER A 214 2.56 -12.73 21.04
CA SER A 214 3.72 -13.47 21.56
C SER A 214 3.79 -14.93 21.07
N THR A 215 2.66 -15.58 20.77
CA THR A 215 2.65 -16.92 20.15
C THR A 215 2.90 -16.93 18.64
N LYS A 216 2.69 -15.79 17.94
CA LYS A 216 2.88 -15.69 16.47
C LYS A 216 4.28 -15.23 16.08
N GLN A 217 5.03 -14.61 16.99
CA GLN A 217 6.43 -14.23 16.77
C GLN A 217 7.29 -15.47 16.46
N LEU A 218 8.10 -15.37 15.42
CA LEU A 218 8.88 -16.46 14.84
C LEU A 218 10.21 -16.68 15.58
N ASP A 219 10.88 -17.80 15.30
CA ASP A 219 12.18 -18.15 15.88
C ASP A 219 13.30 -17.12 15.58
N SER A 220 13.12 -16.30 14.54
CA SER A 220 13.95 -15.15 14.17
C SER A 220 13.76 -13.92 15.08
N GLY A 221 12.66 -13.87 15.85
CA GLY A 221 12.15 -12.67 16.51
C GLY A 221 11.20 -11.84 15.64
N GLY A 222 11.07 -12.14 14.35
CA GLY A 222 10.20 -11.43 13.41
C GLY A 222 8.75 -11.93 13.39
N PHE A 223 7.96 -11.41 12.45
CA PHE A 223 6.55 -11.72 12.26
C PHE A 223 6.22 -11.93 10.78
N LYS A 224 5.16 -12.69 10.50
CA LYS A 224 4.69 -12.95 9.13
C LYS A 224 3.18 -12.75 8.97
N THR A 225 2.84 -12.22 7.80
CA THR A 225 1.48 -12.06 7.27
C THR A 225 1.48 -12.61 5.83
N MET A 226 0.35 -13.16 5.36
CA MET A 226 0.20 -13.74 4.00
C MET A 226 1.32 -14.73 3.58
N GLY A 227 1.86 -15.49 4.55
CA GLY A 227 2.87 -16.52 4.32
C GLY A 227 4.34 -16.06 4.38
N ALA A 228 4.63 -14.76 4.32
CA ALA A 228 5.99 -14.22 4.28
C ALA A 228 6.36 -13.43 5.55
N GLU A 229 7.54 -13.69 6.09
CA GLU A 229 8.13 -12.92 7.19
C GLU A 229 8.64 -11.57 6.66
N ASN A 230 8.18 -10.47 7.26
CA ASN A 230 8.40 -9.13 6.72
C ASN A 230 8.62 -8.07 7.82
N CYS A 231 9.16 -6.93 7.40
CA CYS A 231 9.53 -5.83 8.28
C CYS A 231 8.30 -5.09 8.86
N GLU A 232 7.29 -4.86 8.03
CA GLU A 232 6.07 -4.12 8.36
C GLU A 232 5.31 -4.74 9.54
N SER A 233 5.17 -6.07 9.56
CA SER A 233 4.52 -6.79 10.67
C SER A 233 5.28 -6.66 11.99
N ALA A 234 6.62 -6.68 11.94
CA ALA A 234 7.44 -6.44 13.13
C ALA A 234 7.31 -4.97 13.60
N ALA A 235 7.26 -4.02 12.68
CA ALA A 235 7.07 -2.59 12.97
C ALA A 235 5.72 -2.30 13.62
N GLN A 236 4.62 -2.87 13.12
CA GLN A 236 3.30 -2.73 13.71
C GLN A 236 3.23 -3.31 15.14
N VAL A 237 3.86 -4.46 15.39
CA VAL A 237 3.97 -5.01 16.75
C VAL A 237 4.81 -4.08 17.66
N VAL A 238 5.92 -3.51 17.17
CA VAL A 238 6.71 -2.51 17.93
C VAL A 238 5.85 -1.28 18.28
N MET A 239 5.00 -0.79 17.37
CA MET A 239 4.07 0.31 17.66
C MET A 239 3.03 -0.07 18.73
N ALA A 240 2.43 -1.27 18.63
CA ALA A 240 1.44 -1.76 19.59
C ALA A 240 2.02 -1.91 21.01
N LEU A 241 3.19 -2.53 21.14
CA LEU A 241 3.87 -2.66 22.43
C LEU A 241 4.25 -1.29 23.01
N SER A 242 4.73 -0.39 22.15
CA SER A 242 5.08 0.98 22.56
C SER A 242 3.87 1.78 23.07
N ALA A 243 2.70 1.61 22.43
CA ALA A 243 1.45 2.23 22.88
C ALA A 243 0.96 1.68 24.24
N LEU A 244 1.24 0.41 24.53
CA LEU A 244 0.89 -0.27 25.79
C LEU A 244 1.92 -0.08 26.92
N GLY A 245 3.04 0.63 26.67
CA GLY A 245 4.12 0.77 27.65
C GLY A 245 4.97 -0.49 27.84
N ILE A 246 4.88 -1.46 26.92
CA ILE A 246 5.64 -2.71 26.92
C ILE A 246 6.93 -2.48 26.11
N ASP A 247 8.09 -2.85 26.65
CA ASP A 247 9.37 -2.64 25.96
C ASP A 247 9.67 -3.74 24.93
N PRO A 248 9.54 -3.48 23.60
CA PRO A 248 9.83 -4.45 22.53
C PRO A 248 11.27 -4.97 22.49
N GLN A 249 12.18 -4.48 23.34
CA GLN A 249 13.55 -4.98 23.46
C GLN A 249 13.78 -5.85 24.70
N THR A 250 12.96 -5.71 25.75
CA THR A 250 13.24 -6.32 27.06
C THR A 250 12.09 -7.13 27.66
N ASP A 251 10.86 -7.03 27.15
CA ASP A 251 9.78 -7.93 27.55
C ASP A 251 10.04 -9.35 27.02
N GLY A 252 10.23 -10.30 27.93
CA GLY A 252 10.57 -11.69 27.61
C GLY A 252 9.51 -12.46 26.81
N ARG A 253 8.29 -11.93 26.65
CA ARG A 253 7.30 -12.49 25.72
C ARG A 253 7.72 -12.26 24.27
N PHE A 254 8.37 -11.14 23.98
CA PHE A 254 8.73 -10.68 22.64
C PHE A 254 10.21 -10.91 22.27
N ILE A 255 10.86 -11.87 22.93
CA ILE A 255 12.24 -12.31 22.65
C ILE A 255 12.22 -13.81 22.30
N LYS A 256 12.60 -14.16 21.07
CA LYS A 256 12.74 -15.56 20.61
C LYS A 256 14.18 -15.85 20.25
N ASN A 257 14.71 -16.97 20.72
CA ASN A 257 16.11 -17.41 20.53
C ASN A 257 17.22 -16.38 20.84
N GLY A 258 16.89 -15.34 21.61
CA GLY A 258 17.80 -14.24 21.95
C GLY A 258 17.62 -12.96 21.13
N THR A 259 16.78 -12.98 20.09
CA THR A 259 16.42 -11.81 19.28
C THR A 259 15.08 -11.25 19.72
N SER A 260 15.02 -9.94 19.96
CA SER A 260 13.77 -9.21 20.23
C SER A 260 13.05 -8.78 18.95
N VAL A 261 11.75 -8.44 19.04
CA VAL A 261 11.00 -7.93 17.87
C VAL A 261 11.60 -6.64 17.29
N MET A 262 12.17 -5.77 18.13
CA MET A 262 12.88 -4.58 17.67
C MET A 262 14.16 -4.93 16.90
N GLU A 263 14.94 -5.92 17.37
CA GLU A 263 16.15 -6.35 16.67
C GLU A 263 15.80 -6.99 15.32
N ALA A 264 14.81 -7.88 15.30
CA ALA A 264 14.33 -8.51 14.07
C ALA A 264 13.78 -7.50 13.05
N MET A 265 13.09 -6.43 13.50
CA MET A 265 12.67 -5.32 12.63
C MET A 265 13.88 -4.55 12.07
N LEU A 266 14.91 -4.31 12.89
CA LEU A 266 16.09 -3.53 12.50
C LEU A 266 17.05 -4.30 11.59
N ASP A 267 17.01 -5.63 11.57
CA ASP A 267 17.79 -6.48 10.66
C ASP A 267 17.39 -6.30 9.17
N TYR A 268 16.21 -5.75 8.88
CA TYR A 268 15.79 -5.33 7.52
C TYR A 268 16.39 -3.96 7.11
N GLY A 269 17.20 -3.33 7.97
CA GLY A 269 17.79 -2.01 7.75
C GLY A 269 18.93 -2.03 6.73
N LEU A 270 18.80 -1.19 5.70
CA LEU A 270 19.76 -1.07 4.61
C LEU A 270 20.82 0.00 4.89
N SER A 271 22.00 -0.17 4.29
CA SER A 271 23.14 0.75 4.47
C SER A 271 22.91 2.20 4.03
N ASN A 272 21.83 2.48 3.30
CA ASN A 272 21.40 3.81 2.85
C ASN A 272 20.32 4.44 3.75
N GLY A 273 19.90 3.77 4.83
CA GLY A 273 18.88 4.25 5.78
C GLY A 273 17.44 3.84 5.46
N GLY A 274 17.20 3.17 4.32
CA GLY A 274 15.90 2.56 4.01
C GLY A 274 15.76 1.17 4.64
N PHE A 275 14.58 0.58 4.52
CA PHE A 275 14.27 -0.77 4.99
C PHE A 275 13.69 -1.62 3.86
N SER A 276 13.98 -2.92 3.84
CA SER A 276 13.38 -3.86 2.90
C SER A 276 12.07 -4.44 3.45
N HIS A 277 11.17 -4.86 2.55
CA HIS A 277 9.98 -5.65 2.91
C HIS A 277 10.39 -7.11 3.18
N THR A 278 11.14 -7.67 2.22
CA THR A 278 11.86 -8.94 2.30
C THR A 278 13.17 -8.82 1.52
N GLY A 279 14.18 -9.62 1.85
CA GLY A 279 15.48 -9.59 1.15
C GLY A 279 16.24 -8.27 1.36
N ASP A 280 16.99 -7.86 0.35
CA ASP A 280 17.97 -6.75 0.44
C ASP A 280 17.55 -5.46 -0.28
N ASP A 281 16.38 -5.43 -0.92
CA ASP A 281 15.91 -4.29 -1.74
C ASP A 281 15.03 -3.31 -0.94
N GLY A 282 15.29 -2.01 -1.10
CA GLY A 282 14.58 -0.96 -0.37
C GLY A 282 13.10 -0.84 -0.74
N ASN A 283 12.23 -0.81 0.27
CA ASN A 283 10.77 -0.72 0.13
C ASN A 283 10.25 0.52 0.85
N ALA A 284 9.40 1.31 0.15
CA ALA A 284 8.86 2.56 0.70
C ALA A 284 7.90 2.35 1.88
N THR A 285 7.10 1.27 1.85
CA THR A 285 6.16 0.90 2.92
C THR A 285 6.93 0.44 4.16
N ALA A 286 7.81 -0.55 4.04
CA ALA A 286 8.69 -0.98 5.14
C ALA A 286 9.43 0.20 5.78
N THR A 287 9.96 1.12 4.95
CA THR A 287 10.68 2.30 5.45
C THR A 287 9.80 3.24 6.26
N VAL A 288 8.55 3.51 5.85
CA VAL A 288 7.65 4.40 6.61
C VAL A 288 7.07 3.72 7.85
N GLU A 289 6.74 2.43 7.77
CA GLU A 289 6.27 1.63 8.91
C GLU A 289 7.33 1.57 10.02
N VAL A 290 8.60 1.33 9.67
CA VAL A 290 9.71 1.40 10.62
C VAL A 290 9.89 2.80 11.18
N PHE A 291 9.68 3.85 10.40
CA PHE A 291 9.76 5.23 10.91
C PHE A 291 8.68 5.53 11.96
N CYS A 292 7.45 5.05 11.72
CA CYS A 292 6.36 5.10 12.69
C CYS A 292 6.71 4.30 13.96
N ALA A 293 7.23 3.08 13.83
CA ALA A 293 7.64 2.21 14.93
C ALA A 293 8.78 2.80 15.79
N LEU A 294 9.82 3.34 15.16
CA LEU A 294 10.91 4.04 15.83
C LEU A 294 10.43 5.29 16.57
N THR A 295 9.51 6.05 15.97
CA THR A 295 8.89 7.22 16.59
C THR A 295 8.06 6.81 17.81
N ALA A 296 7.19 5.81 17.68
CA ALA A 296 6.37 5.28 18.76
C ALA A 296 7.24 4.80 19.95
N TYR A 297 8.28 4.03 19.68
CA TYR A 297 9.19 3.54 20.72
C TYR A 297 10.01 4.67 21.35
N ARG A 298 10.48 5.66 20.56
CA ARG A 298 11.18 6.84 21.08
C ARG A 298 10.30 7.65 22.04
N ARG A 299 9.02 7.83 21.71
CA ARG A 299 8.02 8.50 22.56
C ARG A 299 7.79 7.74 23.87
N MET A 300 7.56 6.43 23.82
CA MET A 300 7.42 5.61 25.03
C MET A 300 8.67 5.70 25.92
N ARG A 301 9.87 5.60 25.32
CA ARG A 301 11.14 5.74 26.06
C ARG A 301 11.38 7.15 26.62
N GLY A 302 10.74 8.17 26.05
CA GLY A 302 10.68 9.54 26.56
C GLY A 302 9.59 9.79 27.62
N GLY A 303 8.70 8.83 27.86
CA GLY A 303 7.53 9.02 28.73
C GLY A 303 6.43 9.90 28.12
N GLN A 304 6.42 10.03 26.79
CA GLN A 304 5.39 10.75 26.03
C GLN A 304 4.17 9.85 25.75
N SER A 305 3.09 10.44 25.24
CA SER A 305 1.89 9.70 24.83
C SER A 305 2.15 8.79 23.62
N GLY A 306 1.27 7.81 23.41
CA GLY A 306 1.34 6.86 22.29
C GLY A 306 1.28 7.54 20.92
N PHE A 307 1.71 6.83 19.87
CA PHE A 307 1.88 7.40 18.51
C PHE A 307 0.65 8.12 17.94
N TYR A 308 -0.55 7.61 18.21
CA TYR A 308 -1.82 8.21 17.77
C TYR A 308 -2.53 9.06 18.84
N LEU A 309 -1.82 9.52 19.88
CA LEU A 309 -2.31 10.53 20.83
C LEU A 309 -1.52 11.83 20.62
N PHE A 310 -2.19 12.87 20.14
CA PHE A 310 -1.55 14.10 19.70
C PHE A 310 -1.46 15.11 20.85
N ASP A 311 -0.25 15.39 21.35
CA ASP A 311 -0.02 16.12 22.61
C ASP A 311 -0.58 17.57 22.63
N HIS A 312 -0.82 18.18 21.46
CA HIS A 312 -1.45 19.50 21.34
C HIS A 312 -2.99 19.47 21.43
N VAL A 313 -3.60 18.30 21.37
CA VAL A 313 -5.06 18.13 21.48
C VAL A 313 -5.45 17.88 22.92
N VAL A 314 -6.46 18.61 23.42
CA VAL A 314 -6.82 18.57 24.85
C VAL A 314 -7.60 17.29 25.18
N HIS A 315 -6.88 16.27 25.64
CA HIS A 315 -7.50 15.04 26.14
C HIS A 315 -8.30 15.29 27.42
N GLY A 316 -9.53 14.76 27.48
CA GLY A 316 -10.33 14.73 28.70
C GLY A 316 -9.65 13.86 29.76
N ALA A 317 -9.27 14.45 30.89
CA ALA A 317 -8.37 13.81 31.86
C ALA A 317 -8.93 12.49 32.44
N PRO A 318 -8.12 11.41 32.45
CA PRO A 318 -8.35 10.27 33.35
C PRO A 318 -8.37 10.76 34.80
N SER A 319 -9.23 10.17 35.64
CA SER A 319 -9.29 10.53 37.05
C SER A 319 -8.01 10.10 37.78
N ASP A 320 -7.14 11.07 38.09
CA ASP A 320 -5.85 10.85 38.72
C ASP A 320 -5.98 10.12 40.07
N LYS A 321 -5.45 8.88 40.15
CA LYS A 321 -5.29 8.13 41.39
C LYS A 321 -3.89 8.33 41.97
N GLY A 322 -3.58 9.58 42.32
CA GLY A 322 -2.39 9.96 43.07
C GLY A 322 -2.56 9.83 44.59
N ALA A 323 -1.68 9.07 45.25
CA ALA A 323 -1.68 8.90 46.71
C ALA A 323 -1.27 10.20 47.45
N GLY A 324 -1.71 10.32 48.71
CA GLY A 324 -1.55 11.56 49.48
C GLY A 324 -0.12 11.91 49.89
N GLY A 325 0.18 13.21 49.92
CA GLY A 325 1.41 13.79 50.46
C GLY A 325 1.17 15.19 51.02
N SER A 326 1.26 15.35 52.33
CA SER A 326 1.06 16.63 53.02
C SER A 326 2.26 17.57 52.85
N GLY A 327 2.05 18.81 52.39
CA GLY A 327 3.10 19.83 52.31
C GLY A 327 2.54 21.25 52.24
N GLN A 328 2.59 22.00 53.35
CA GLN A 328 2.03 23.35 53.48
C GLN A 328 3.14 24.41 53.53
N SER A 329 3.21 25.29 52.52
CA SER A 329 3.80 26.65 52.52
C SER A 329 3.78 27.16 51.07
N GLY A 330 3.47 28.40 50.68
CA GLY A 330 3.28 29.63 51.45
C GLY A 330 4.01 30.78 50.75
N GLY A 331 3.31 31.68 50.03
CA GLY A 331 3.98 32.74 49.26
C GLY A 331 3.06 33.60 48.41
N SER A 332 2.44 34.62 49.02
CA SER A 332 1.56 35.60 48.35
C SER A 332 2.32 36.66 47.56
N LYS A 333 1.79 37.07 46.39
CA LYS A 333 1.81 38.49 46.01
C LYS A 333 0.64 38.92 45.11
N LYS A 334 -0.05 39.98 45.55
CA LYS A 334 -1.15 40.66 44.85
C LYS A 334 -0.63 41.84 43.99
N THR A 335 -1.33 42.09 42.89
CA THR A 335 -1.81 43.39 42.36
C THR A 335 -3.06 43.06 41.54
N GLY A 336 -4.26 43.66 41.66
CA GLY A 336 -4.63 45.02 42.04
C GLY A 336 -4.56 45.94 40.81
N VAL A 337 -5.59 46.70 40.39
CA VAL A 337 -6.81 47.21 41.05
C VAL A 337 -7.80 47.75 39.99
N ASP A 338 -9.13 47.66 40.22
CA ASP A 338 -10.27 48.48 39.67
C ASP A 338 -10.45 48.72 38.15
N SER A 339 -11.63 49.13 37.61
CA SER A 339 -13.05 49.13 38.04
C SER A 339 -13.94 49.55 36.83
N GLY A 340 -15.27 49.46 36.94
CA GLY A 340 -16.21 50.17 36.05
C GLY A 340 -17.41 49.33 35.60
N ALA A 341 -18.63 49.89 35.70
CA ALA A 341 -19.89 49.17 35.49
C ALA A 341 -20.89 49.90 34.57
N GLY A 342 -21.85 49.14 34.04
CA GLY A 342 -23.01 49.61 33.28
C GLY A 342 -22.80 49.65 31.76
N GLY A 343 -23.80 49.39 30.91
CA GLY A 343 -25.17 48.94 31.18
C GLY A 343 -26.09 49.13 29.96
N ASN A 344 -26.89 48.11 29.66
CA ASN A 344 -28.14 48.08 28.87
C ASN A 344 -28.33 48.99 27.63
N GLY A 345 -28.64 48.40 26.46
CA GLY A 345 -29.14 49.15 25.29
C GLY A 345 -29.58 48.26 24.12
N SER A 346 -30.89 48.01 24.00
CA SER A 346 -31.50 47.19 22.93
C SER A 346 -32.35 48.04 21.97
N SER A 347 -32.13 47.85 20.67
CA SER A 347 -33.09 47.99 19.54
C SER A 347 -32.29 47.76 18.24
N GLY A 348 -32.65 46.89 17.30
CA GLY A 348 -33.92 46.86 16.55
C GLY A 348 -33.77 47.75 15.31
N SER A 349 -34.22 47.41 14.10
CA SER A 349 -35.14 46.36 13.63
C SER A 349 -35.19 46.36 12.09
N SER A 350 -35.59 45.26 11.43
CA SER A 350 -36.31 45.18 10.10
C SER A 350 -35.65 45.83 8.86
N ASP A 351 -35.88 45.50 7.58
CA ASP A 351 -36.60 44.43 6.84
C ASP A 351 -36.01 44.45 5.39
N SER A 352 -36.23 43.53 4.44
CA SER A 352 -37.06 42.31 4.32
C SER A 352 -36.27 41.25 3.51
N GLY A 353 -36.73 40.10 2.99
CA GLY A 353 -38.05 39.47 2.90
C GLY A 353 -38.45 39.15 1.45
N ALA A 354 -37.97 38.03 0.90
CA ALA A 354 -38.56 37.22 -0.18
C ALA A 354 -37.67 35.99 -0.41
N GLY A 355 -38.24 34.84 -0.75
CA GLY A 355 -37.46 33.68 -1.21
C GLY A 355 -38.09 33.07 -2.46
N SER A 356 -37.26 32.52 -3.33
CA SER A 356 -37.49 31.19 -3.92
C SER A 356 -36.24 30.72 -4.70
N ASP A 357 -36.23 29.41 -4.94
CA ASP A 357 -35.61 28.68 -6.05
C ASP A 357 -34.08 28.65 -6.20
N ASN A 358 -33.60 27.41 -6.05
CA ASN A 358 -32.25 26.94 -6.24
C ASN A 358 -32.05 26.52 -7.71
N SER A 359 -31.29 27.29 -8.49
CA SER A 359 -30.75 26.85 -9.78
C SER A 359 -29.50 27.64 -10.14
N GLY A 360 -28.33 27.13 -9.74
CA GLY A 360 -27.05 27.63 -10.23
C GLY A 360 -26.80 27.09 -11.64
N ASP A 361 -26.82 27.98 -12.64
CA ASP A 361 -26.42 27.66 -14.01
C ASP A 361 -25.07 28.35 -14.28
N SER A 362 -24.03 27.53 -14.49
CA SER A 362 -22.66 28.03 -14.74
C SER A 362 -22.55 28.67 -16.13
N PRO A 363 -21.64 29.66 -16.34
CA PRO A 363 -21.50 30.30 -17.64
C PRO A 363 -21.17 29.29 -18.75
N VAL A 364 -22.02 29.24 -19.78
CA VAL A 364 -21.82 28.34 -20.93
C VAL A 364 -20.72 28.89 -21.83
N GLU A 365 -19.67 28.10 -22.05
CA GLU A 365 -18.53 28.45 -22.90
C GLU A 365 -18.79 28.03 -24.37
N TYR A 366 -18.25 28.77 -25.34
CA TYR A 366 -18.46 28.54 -26.77
C TYR A 366 -17.15 28.66 -27.58
N ASP A 367 -17.04 27.91 -28.68
CA ASP A 367 -15.92 28.01 -29.62
C ASP A 367 -16.03 29.24 -30.55
N GLY A 368 -14.97 29.51 -31.33
CA GLY A 368 -14.92 30.63 -32.29
C GLY A 368 -15.92 30.53 -33.45
N ASN A 369 -16.65 29.41 -33.58
CA ASN A 369 -17.69 29.18 -34.57
C ASN A 369 -19.11 29.19 -33.95
N GLY A 370 -19.24 29.38 -32.63
CA GLY A 370 -20.51 29.43 -31.91
C GLY A 370 -21.02 28.07 -31.41
N ASN A 371 -20.22 27.01 -31.44
CA ASN A 371 -20.56 25.70 -30.88
C ASN A 371 -20.33 25.68 -29.36
N ARG A 372 -21.14 24.92 -28.62
CA ARG A 372 -21.07 24.86 -27.15
C ARG A 372 -19.90 23.97 -26.70
N ILE A 373 -19.10 24.45 -25.76
CA ILE A 373 -18.01 23.69 -25.13
C ILE A 373 -18.52 23.09 -23.81
N ILE A 374 -18.15 21.85 -23.54
CA ILE A 374 -18.50 21.10 -22.33
C ILE A 374 -17.25 20.42 -21.79
N THR A 375 -17.03 20.48 -20.47
CA THR A 375 -15.94 19.76 -19.80
C THR A 375 -16.51 18.55 -19.09
N ILE A 376 -15.97 17.35 -19.40
CA ILE A 376 -16.34 16.09 -18.74
C ILE A 376 -15.03 15.41 -18.34
N ASN A 377 -14.87 15.07 -17.06
CA ASN A 377 -13.67 14.42 -16.51
C ASN A 377 -12.36 15.12 -16.92
N GLY A 378 -12.35 16.45 -16.88
CA GLY A 378 -11.19 17.28 -17.26
C GLY A 378 -10.93 17.42 -18.77
N GLN A 379 -11.61 16.68 -19.64
CA GLN A 379 -11.48 16.78 -21.09
C GLN A 379 -12.51 17.76 -21.67
N ARG A 380 -12.09 18.57 -22.67
CA ARG A 380 -12.96 19.54 -23.35
C ARG A 380 -13.58 18.92 -24.61
N PHE A 381 -14.89 19.07 -24.73
CA PHE A 381 -15.68 18.58 -25.85
C PHE A 381 -16.45 19.72 -26.52
N ILE A 382 -16.64 19.64 -27.83
CA ILE A 382 -17.48 20.56 -28.60
C ILE A 382 -18.77 19.83 -29.00
N GLU A 383 -19.92 20.37 -28.58
CA GLU A 383 -21.24 20.00 -29.09
C GLU A 383 -21.47 20.71 -30.44
N SER A 384 -21.49 19.95 -31.54
CA SER A 384 -21.77 20.45 -32.89
C SER A 384 -22.95 19.71 -33.52
N THR A 385 -23.64 20.32 -34.49
CA THR A 385 -24.70 19.64 -35.24
C THR A 385 -24.20 19.28 -36.63
N ASN A 386 -24.32 18.00 -37.02
CA ASN A 386 -23.88 17.54 -38.33
C ASN A 386 -24.82 18.00 -39.46
N ALA A 387 -24.44 17.76 -40.73
CA ALA A 387 -25.24 18.16 -41.89
C ALA A 387 -26.60 17.43 -42.03
N ALA A 388 -26.85 16.37 -41.23
CA ALA A 388 -28.13 15.68 -41.14
C ALA A 388 -29.03 16.21 -40.01
N GLY A 389 -28.54 17.13 -39.16
CA GLY A 389 -29.28 17.72 -38.05
C GLY A 389 -29.06 17.05 -36.69
N GLU A 390 -28.14 16.08 -36.59
CA GLU A 390 -27.88 15.32 -35.37
C GLU A 390 -26.81 16.00 -34.51
N LYS A 391 -26.96 15.96 -33.18
CA LYS A 391 -25.93 16.44 -32.24
C LYS A 391 -24.78 15.44 -32.17
N VAL A 392 -23.55 15.95 -32.28
CA VAL A 392 -22.30 15.20 -32.21
C VAL A 392 -21.32 15.89 -31.26
N THR A 393 -20.84 15.15 -30.28
CA THR A 393 -19.88 15.62 -29.27
C THR A 393 -18.46 15.19 -29.67
N VAL A 394 -17.56 16.15 -29.90
CA VAL A 394 -16.19 15.91 -30.40
C VAL A 394 -15.16 16.25 -29.34
N ASN A 395 -14.26 15.31 -29.00
CA ASN A 395 -13.17 15.53 -28.05
C ASN A 395 -12.08 16.42 -28.67
N VAL A 396 -11.62 17.43 -27.93
CA VAL A 396 -10.60 18.40 -28.37
C VAL A 396 -9.24 18.00 -27.80
N SER A 397 -8.57 17.06 -28.45
CA SER A 397 -7.16 16.75 -28.18
C SER A 397 -6.24 17.72 -28.93
N GLU A 398 -5.46 18.54 -28.23
CA GLU A 398 -4.40 19.34 -28.85
C GLU A 398 -3.22 18.43 -29.25
N THR A 399 -3.10 18.14 -30.54
CA THR A 399 -1.83 17.74 -31.17
C THR A 399 -1.92 17.96 -32.68
N GLU A 400 -1.01 18.77 -33.24
CA GLU A 400 -0.94 19.00 -34.68
C GLU A 400 -0.36 17.77 -35.42
N GLY A 401 -0.98 17.38 -36.53
CA GLY A 401 -0.24 16.71 -37.62
C GLY A 401 -0.41 15.20 -37.86
N GLN A 402 -1.50 14.54 -37.43
CA GLN A 402 -1.86 13.17 -37.87
C GLN A 402 -3.34 13.04 -38.30
N PRO A 403 -3.71 12.05 -39.14
CA PRO A 403 -5.09 11.89 -39.64
C PRO A 403 -6.04 11.40 -38.54
N ARG A 404 -7.30 11.86 -38.59
CA ARG A 404 -8.32 11.57 -37.57
C ARG A 404 -9.07 10.27 -37.87
N GLU A 405 -9.11 9.34 -36.93
CA GLU A 405 -10.22 8.38 -36.83
C GLU A 405 -11.36 9.01 -36.03
N THR A 406 -12.51 9.18 -36.66
CA THR A 406 -13.72 9.72 -36.01
C THR A 406 -14.54 8.58 -35.43
N ARG A 407 -14.54 8.41 -34.09
CA ARG A 407 -15.53 7.54 -33.42
C ARG A 407 -16.80 8.32 -33.14
N VAL A 408 -17.88 7.96 -33.82
CA VAL A 408 -19.22 8.50 -33.59
C VAL A 408 -19.95 7.61 -32.60
N PHE A 409 -20.45 8.19 -31.52
CA PHE A 409 -21.40 7.54 -30.61
C PHE A 409 -22.78 8.14 -30.86
N SER A 410 -23.74 7.31 -31.27
CA SER A 410 -25.15 7.68 -31.33
C SER A 410 -25.90 6.91 -30.25
N SER A 411 -26.62 7.63 -29.40
CA SER A 411 -27.41 7.06 -28.32
C SER A 411 -28.88 6.92 -28.74
N GLU A 412 -29.23 5.84 -29.46
CA GLU A 412 -30.58 5.28 -29.41
C GLU A 412 -30.68 3.89 -30.06
N HIS A 413 -31.26 2.95 -29.30
CA HIS A 413 -31.79 1.64 -29.72
C HIS A 413 -30.78 0.58 -30.21
N GLY A 414 -30.80 -0.58 -29.53
CA GLY A 414 -29.89 -1.67 -29.81
C GLY A 414 -30.40 -2.64 -30.89
N ASP A 415 -29.52 -2.95 -31.85
CA ASP A 415 -29.24 -4.31 -32.28
C ASP A 415 -27.92 -4.31 -33.08
N PHE A 416 -26.94 -5.15 -32.74
CA PHE A 416 -25.65 -5.19 -33.44
C PHE A 416 -25.59 -6.39 -34.40
N GLN A 417 -25.88 -6.12 -35.68
CA GLN A 417 -25.56 -7.05 -36.76
C GLN A 417 -24.34 -6.53 -37.54
N ALA A 418 -23.23 -7.25 -37.49
CA ALA A 418 -22.01 -6.88 -38.19
C ALA A 418 -22.17 -7.07 -39.71
N ALA A 419 -22.31 -5.98 -40.45
CA ALA A 419 -22.26 -5.99 -41.90
C ALA A 419 -20.80 -6.14 -42.37
N ALA A 420 -20.48 -7.25 -43.03
CA ALA A 420 -19.18 -7.45 -43.64
C ALA A 420 -19.00 -6.55 -44.88
N THR A 421 -17.82 -5.96 -45.03
CA THR A 421 -17.32 -5.48 -46.32
C THR A 421 -16.13 -6.34 -46.74
N ASP A 422 -16.29 -6.96 -47.91
CA ASP A 422 -15.37 -7.88 -48.56
C ASP A 422 -14.10 -7.16 -49.04
N ASP A 423 -12.95 -7.84 -48.93
CA ASP A 423 -11.78 -7.55 -49.77
C ASP A 423 -10.95 -8.83 -49.97
N THR A 424 -11.58 -9.84 -50.57
CA THR A 424 -10.90 -11.04 -51.07
C THR A 424 -10.08 -10.76 -52.32
N ALA A 425 -8.86 -10.23 -52.14
CA ALA A 425 -7.85 -10.23 -53.21
C ALA A 425 -6.39 -10.41 -52.71
N LEU A 426 -5.84 -11.57 -53.08
CA LEU A 426 -4.41 -11.89 -53.28
C LEU A 426 -3.69 -12.84 -52.28
N HIS A 427 -4.30 -13.97 -51.95
CA HIS A 427 -3.54 -15.19 -51.62
C HIS A 427 -3.36 -16.07 -52.86
N ALA A 428 -2.15 -16.09 -53.44
CA ALA A 428 -1.61 -17.23 -54.21
C ALA A 428 -0.13 -17.02 -54.63
N ALA A 429 0.81 -17.28 -53.72
CA ALA A 429 2.20 -17.62 -54.08
C ALA A 429 2.89 -18.40 -52.94
N THR A 430 2.92 -19.72 -53.09
CA THR A 430 3.92 -20.67 -52.53
C THR A 430 4.36 -20.51 -51.07
N ALA A 431 3.97 -21.50 -50.25
CA ALA A 431 4.82 -21.93 -49.14
C ALA A 431 6.16 -22.45 -49.67
N ASP A 432 7.25 -22.12 -48.99
CA ASP A 432 8.50 -22.88 -49.04
C ASP A 432 9.18 -22.79 -47.67
N GLU A 433 9.68 -23.90 -47.16
CA GLU A 433 10.22 -24.01 -45.79
C GLU A 433 11.64 -23.45 -45.71
N SER A 434 11.95 -22.58 -44.74
CA SER A 434 13.33 -22.48 -44.21
C SER A 434 13.47 -21.72 -42.89
N GLY A 435 13.67 -22.48 -41.80
CA GLY A 435 14.54 -22.14 -40.66
C GLY A 435 14.29 -20.85 -39.86
N SER A 436 13.68 -20.99 -38.69
CA SER A 436 13.68 -19.99 -37.60
C SER A 436 15.09 -19.80 -37.01
N GLY A 437 15.94 -19.04 -37.69
CA GLY A 437 17.23 -18.59 -37.18
C GLY A 437 17.08 -17.36 -36.29
N GLY A 438 17.09 -17.55 -34.96
CA GLY A 438 16.95 -16.45 -34.00
C GLY A 438 17.99 -15.32 -34.15
N TYR A 439 17.72 -14.15 -33.56
CA TYR A 439 18.50 -12.93 -33.80
C TYR A 439 20.00 -13.03 -33.44
N LYS A 440 20.39 -13.94 -32.52
CA LYS A 440 21.77 -14.04 -31.98
C LYS A 440 22.85 -14.23 -33.06
N PRO A 441 22.77 -15.19 -34.01
CA PRO A 441 23.71 -15.26 -35.13
C PRO A 441 23.87 -13.96 -35.93
N PHE A 442 22.79 -13.22 -36.20
CA PHE A 442 22.86 -11.94 -36.92
C PHE A 442 23.52 -10.84 -36.08
N ALA A 443 23.19 -10.74 -34.78
CA ALA A 443 23.80 -9.79 -33.86
C ALA A 443 25.30 -10.06 -33.65
N ILE A 444 25.70 -11.33 -33.52
CA ILE A 444 27.10 -11.77 -33.41
C ILE A 444 27.88 -11.40 -34.69
N LEU A 445 27.30 -11.64 -35.88
CA LEU A 445 27.89 -11.20 -37.14
C LEU A 445 28.04 -9.68 -37.21
N GLY A 446 27.07 -8.91 -36.68
CA GLY A 446 27.17 -7.46 -36.54
C GLY A 446 28.35 -6.99 -35.69
N VAL A 447 28.53 -7.57 -34.50
CA VAL A 447 29.68 -7.25 -33.61
C VAL A 447 31.01 -7.60 -34.27
N ILE A 448 31.10 -8.75 -34.96
CA ILE A 448 32.30 -9.15 -35.71
C ILE A 448 32.58 -8.19 -36.87
N ALA A 449 31.57 -7.76 -37.62
CA ALA A 449 31.70 -6.81 -38.72
C ALA A 449 32.19 -5.44 -38.24
N VAL A 450 31.66 -4.93 -37.12
CA VAL A 450 32.12 -3.67 -36.50
C VAL A 450 33.56 -3.79 -36.02
N ALA A 451 33.93 -4.88 -35.35
CA ALA A 451 35.31 -5.13 -34.91
C ALA A 451 36.30 -5.23 -36.09
N GLY A 452 35.87 -5.84 -37.20
CA GLY A 452 36.61 -5.88 -38.46
C GLY A 452 36.78 -4.49 -39.08
N GLY A 453 35.72 -3.69 -39.14
CA GLY A 453 35.73 -2.31 -39.64
C GLY A 453 36.66 -1.39 -38.84
N VAL A 454 36.58 -1.44 -37.51
CA VAL A 454 37.49 -0.68 -36.62
C VAL A 454 38.94 -1.13 -36.80
N SER A 455 39.20 -2.44 -36.95
CA SER A 455 40.53 -2.97 -37.22
C SER A 455 41.09 -2.51 -38.58
N ALA A 456 40.24 -2.47 -39.62
CA ALA A 456 40.60 -1.95 -40.94
C ALA A 456 40.90 -0.44 -40.89
N ALA A 457 40.09 0.34 -40.17
CA ALA A 457 40.32 1.77 -39.97
C ALA A 457 41.66 2.03 -39.26
N LEU A 458 41.96 1.31 -38.17
CA LEU A 458 43.26 1.39 -37.47
C LEU A 458 44.45 1.04 -38.38
N TYR A 459 44.27 0.09 -39.31
CA TYR A 459 45.30 -0.31 -40.26
C TYR A 459 45.55 0.77 -41.33
N LEU A 460 44.48 1.36 -41.88
CA LEU A 460 44.52 2.46 -42.86
C LEU A 460 45.11 3.74 -42.24
N MET A 461 44.76 4.05 -40.99
CA MET A 461 45.35 5.15 -40.20
C MET A 461 46.79 4.89 -39.75
N LYS A 462 47.43 3.79 -40.19
CA LYS A 462 48.78 3.33 -39.81
C LYS A 462 49.01 3.15 -38.30
N LYS A 463 47.95 3.13 -37.45
CA LYS A 463 48.02 2.91 -36.00
C LYS A 463 48.19 1.41 -35.66
N ARG A 464 49.27 0.81 -36.17
CA ARG A 464 49.54 -0.65 -36.17
C ARG A 464 50.05 -1.22 -34.82
N ASN A 465 49.70 -0.60 -33.69
CA ASN A 465 50.10 -1.10 -32.37
C ASN A 465 49.22 -2.29 -31.98
N LYS A 466 49.84 -3.46 -31.79
CA LYS A 466 49.17 -4.74 -31.45
C LYS A 466 48.21 -4.62 -30.25
N LYS A 467 48.51 -3.74 -29.28
CA LYS A 467 47.65 -3.50 -28.11
C LYS A 467 46.24 -3.02 -28.47
N HIS A 468 46.08 -2.23 -29.53
CA HIS A 468 44.75 -1.74 -29.95
C HIS A 468 43.91 -2.84 -30.61
N TYR A 469 44.52 -3.71 -31.43
CA TYR A 469 43.83 -4.85 -32.03
C TYR A 469 43.42 -5.88 -30.97
N ILE A 470 44.27 -6.10 -29.96
CA ILE A 470 43.93 -6.94 -28.80
C ILE A 470 42.74 -6.33 -28.03
N ALA A 471 42.74 -5.02 -27.77
CA ALA A 471 41.62 -4.36 -27.09
C ALA A 471 40.30 -4.47 -27.88
N VAL A 472 40.33 -4.26 -29.21
CA VAL A 472 39.15 -4.45 -30.08
C VAL A 472 38.65 -5.89 -30.05
N ALA A 473 39.55 -6.88 -30.08
CA ALA A 473 39.18 -8.29 -29.99
C ALA A 473 38.57 -8.66 -28.62
N VAL A 474 39.09 -8.12 -27.52
CA VAL A 474 38.54 -8.33 -26.16
C VAL A 474 37.16 -7.70 -26.02
N ILE A 475 36.95 -6.48 -26.52
CA ILE A 475 35.65 -5.80 -26.49
C ILE A 475 34.62 -6.56 -27.36
N ALA A 476 35.02 -7.03 -28.54
CA ALA A 476 34.16 -7.84 -29.40
C ALA A 476 33.80 -9.18 -28.74
N ALA A 477 34.75 -9.84 -28.09
CA ALA A 477 34.50 -11.08 -27.34
C ALA A 477 33.56 -10.85 -26.15
N ALA A 478 33.71 -9.74 -25.41
CA ALA A 478 32.81 -9.36 -24.32
C ALA A 478 31.39 -9.06 -24.84
N GLY A 479 31.25 -8.36 -25.98
CA GLY A 479 29.96 -8.09 -26.61
C GLY A 479 29.26 -9.36 -27.14
N VAL A 480 30.02 -10.27 -27.75
CA VAL A 480 29.50 -11.59 -28.17
C VAL A 480 29.09 -12.43 -26.95
N LEU A 481 29.90 -12.45 -25.89
CA LEU A 481 29.58 -13.13 -24.64
C LEU A 481 28.31 -12.55 -23.99
N PHE A 482 28.16 -11.22 -24.00
CA PHE A 482 26.94 -10.54 -23.53
C PHE A 482 25.71 -10.96 -24.35
N ILE A 483 25.79 -10.99 -25.69
CA ILE A 483 24.69 -11.46 -26.56
C ILE A 483 24.36 -12.95 -26.34
N LEU A 484 25.35 -13.78 -26.02
CA LEU A 484 25.14 -15.18 -25.70
C LEU A 484 24.46 -15.36 -24.33
N LEU A 485 24.88 -14.60 -23.32
CA LEU A 485 24.38 -14.66 -21.94
C LEU A 485 23.05 -13.94 -21.72
N THR A 486 22.72 -12.95 -22.53
CA THR A 486 21.43 -12.23 -22.47
C THR A 486 20.43 -12.83 -23.46
N ASN A 487 19.25 -13.20 -22.96
CA ASN A 487 18.07 -13.37 -23.80
C ASN A 487 17.30 -12.04 -23.75
N PHE A 488 17.45 -11.23 -24.79
CA PHE A 488 16.54 -10.12 -25.02
C PHE A 488 15.41 -10.66 -25.89
N GLU A 489 14.28 -11.02 -25.27
CA GLU A 489 13.03 -11.17 -26.00
C GLU A 489 12.66 -9.81 -26.59
N SER A 490 12.38 -9.79 -27.90
CA SER A 490 11.82 -8.60 -28.53
C SER A 490 10.32 -8.52 -28.24
N THR A 491 9.82 -7.30 -28.00
CA THR A 491 8.43 -7.05 -27.58
C THR A 491 7.37 -7.38 -28.63
N GLU A 492 7.74 -7.92 -29.80
CA GLU A 492 6.81 -8.44 -30.82
C GLU A 492 6.80 -9.98 -30.90
N GLU A 493 7.81 -10.67 -30.35
CA GLU A 493 7.85 -12.14 -30.30
C GLU A 493 7.09 -12.69 -29.07
N HIS A 494 7.03 -11.92 -27.99
CA HIS A 494 6.24 -12.20 -26.77
C HIS A 494 4.70 -12.14 -26.99
N TYR A 495 4.23 -11.68 -28.15
CA TYR A 495 2.81 -11.56 -28.50
C TYR A 495 2.39 -12.36 -29.74
N GLN A 496 3.25 -13.28 -30.22
CA GLN A 496 2.86 -14.31 -31.19
C GLN A 496 2.47 -15.59 -30.43
N PRO A 497 1.35 -16.25 -30.76
CA PRO A 497 0.91 -17.44 -30.06
C PRO A 497 1.81 -18.65 -30.39
N GLN A 498 2.68 -19.04 -29.47
CA GLN A 498 3.28 -20.38 -29.51
C GLN A 498 2.27 -21.38 -28.92
N GLU A 499 1.62 -22.16 -29.78
CA GLU A 499 1.02 -23.44 -29.37
C GLU A 499 2.13 -24.46 -29.12
N ASN A 500 2.88 -24.28 -28.03
CA ASN A 500 3.67 -25.35 -27.43
C ASN A 500 2.70 -26.17 -26.57
N GLY A 501 2.55 -27.46 -26.88
CA GLY A 501 1.67 -28.34 -26.12
C GLY A 501 2.14 -28.46 -24.67
N GLY A 502 1.35 -27.97 -23.73
CA GLY A 502 1.61 -28.10 -22.29
C GLY A 502 1.59 -29.57 -21.84
N ASP A 503 2.30 -29.84 -20.74
CA ASP A 503 2.43 -31.18 -20.16
C ASP A 503 1.10 -31.76 -19.65
N PHE A 504 0.15 -30.89 -19.29
CA PHE A 504 -1.14 -31.25 -18.72
C PHE A 504 -2.25 -30.21 -19.03
N THR A 505 -3.49 -30.48 -18.61
CA THR A 505 -4.60 -29.53 -18.78
C THR A 505 -5.16 -29.05 -17.44
N VAL A 506 -5.67 -27.82 -17.45
CA VAL A 506 -6.40 -27.17 -16.36
C VAL A 506 -7.66 -26.54 -16.93
N THR A 507 -8.62 -26.21 -16.06
CA THR A 507 -9.82 -25.47 -16.47
C THR A 507 -9.89 -24.12 -15.77
N LEU A 508 -10.38 -23.11 -16.48
CA LEU A 508 -10.57 -21.76 -15.97
C LEU A 508 -11.98 -21.26 -16.31
N SER A 509 -12.64 -20.58 -15.36
CA SER A 509 -13.83 -19.77 -15.60
C SER A 509 -13.73 -18.42 -14.89
N ILE A 510 -14.42 -17.41 -15.41
CA ILE A 510 -14.42 -16.03 -14.88
C ILE A 510 -15.88 -15.56 -14.81
N ARG A 511 -16.38 -15.26 -13.61
CA ARG A 511 -17.80 -15.02 -13.35
C ARG A 511 -18.06 -13.93 -12.31
N CYS A 512 -19.22 -13.29 -12.42
CA CYS A 512 -19.70 -12.22 -11.53
C CYS A 512 -21.16 -12.40 -11.11
N ASP A 513 -21.58 -13.64 -10.80
CA ASP A 513 -22.96 -13.95 -10.40
C ASP A 513 -23.48 -13.21 -9.15
N THR A 514 -22.58 -12.74 -8.28
CA THR A 514 -22.92 -12.02 -7.04
C THR A 514 -23.66 -10.71 -7.29
N ILE A 515 -23.40 -10.05 -8.42
CA ILE A 515 -24.01 -8.78 -8.81
C ILE A 515 -25.25 -8.94 -9.69
N LYS A 516 -25.74 -10.16 -9.93
CA LYS A 516 -26.84 -10.44 -10.89
C LYS A 516 -28.18 -9.78 -10.53
N ASP A 517 -28.42 -9.59 -9.24
CA ASP A 517 -29.65 -9.02 -8.68
C ASP A 517 -29.46 -7.53 -8.31
N MET A 518 -28.34 -6.93 -8.72
CA MET A 518 -27.97 -5.53 -8.48
C MET A 518 -28.17 -4.68 -9.74
N GLU A 519 -28.27 -3.35 -9.57
CA GLU A 519 -28.29 -2.41 -10.69
C GLU A 519 -26.93 -2.41 -11.41
N LYS A 520 -26.92 -2.68 -12.72
CA LYS A 520 -25.69 -2.67 -13.53
C LYS A 520 -25.12 -1.25 -13.62
N LYS A 521 -23.97 -1.05 -12.97
CA LYS A 521 -23.28 0.26 -12.93
C LYS A 521 -22.45 0.58 -14.17
N ASN A 522 -22.09 -0.42 -14.97
CA ASN A 522 -21.32 -0.26 -16.20
C ASN A 522 -21.72 -1.29 -17.26
N ASN A 523 -21.36 -1.02 -18.52
CA ASN A 523 -21.62 -1.90 -19.65
C ASN A 523 -20.57 -3.03 -19.80
N ALA A 524 -19.62 -3.13 -18.87
CA ALA A 524 -18.58 -4.17 -18.88
C ALA A 524 -19.09 -5.51 -18.32
N VAL A 525 -20.16 -5.49 -17.52
CA VAL A 525 -20.79 -6.71 -16.98
C VAL A 525 -21.68 -7.37 -18.05
N PRO A 526 -21.35 -8.58 -18.55
CA PRO A 526 -22.18 -9.28 -19.53
C PRO A 526 -23.54 -9.69 -18.96
N ASP A 527 -24.56 -9.84 -19.80
CA ASP A 527 -25.91 -10.25 -19.37
C ASP A 527 -25.99 -11.69 -18.82
N SER A 528 -25.00 -12.52 -19.15
CA SER A 528 -24.80 -13.86 -18.59
C SER A 528 -24.21 -13.84 -17.17
N TYR A 529 -23.58 -12.73 -16.74
CA TYR A 529 -22.66 -12.67 -15.60
C TYR A 529 -21.48 -13.66 -15.68
N VAL A 530 -21.19 -14.15 -16.89
CA VAL A 530 -20.07 -15.04 -17.22
C VAL A 530 -19.20 -14.34 -18.26
N ILE A 531 -17.99 -13.96 -17.86
CA ILE A 531 -16.96 -13.36 -18.72
C ILE A 531 -16.24 -14.46 -19.50
N LEU A 532 -16.00 -15.61 -18.85
CA LEU A 532 -15.43 -16.80 -19.47
C LEU A 532 -16.09 -18.06 -18.90
N ASP A 533 -16.81 -18.80 -19.76
CA ASP A 533 -17.31 -20.15 -19.46
C ASP A 533 -16.14 -21.10 -19.13
N THR A 534 -16.42 -22.18 -18.37
CA THR A 534 -15.40 -23.19 -18.02
C THR A 534 -14.68 -23.71 -19.27
N THR A 535 -13.44 -23.27 -19.43
CA THR A 535 -12.63 -23.45 -20.63
C THR A 535 -11.35 -24.21 -20.27
N GLU A 536 -10.96 -25.16 -21.11
CA GLU A 536 -9.70 -25.90 -20.95
C GLU A 536 -8.51 -25.11 -21.49
N PHE A 537 -7.43 -25.11 -20.72
CA PHE A 537 -6.12 -24.56 -21.07
C PHE A 537 -5.05 -25.61 -20.84
N THR A 538 -4.06 -25.67 -21.72
CA THR A 538 -2.83 -26.45 -21.52
C THR A 538 -1.88 -25.69 -20.61
N ALA A 539 -1.28 -26.38 -19.65
CA ALA A 539 -0.30 -25.82 -18.72
C ALA A 539 0.91 -26.75 -18.59
N SER A 540 2.04 -26.19 -18.13
CA SER A 540 3.33 -26.85 -17.97
C SER A 540 3.76 -26.86 -16.52
N SER A 541 4.72 -27.72 -16.17
CA SER A 541 5.24 -27.80 -14.79
C SER A 541 5.94 -26.50 -14.37
N GLY A 542 5.26 -25.68 -13.56
CA GLY A 542 5.77 -24.41 -13.04
C GLY A 542 4.84 -23.23 -13.32
N ASP A 543 3.88 -23.40 -14.23
CA ASP A 543 2.85 -22.39 -14.52
C ASP A 543 2.00 -22.11 -13.27
N THR A 544 1.53 -20.88 -13.15
CA THR A 544 0.73 -20.40 -12.02
C THR A 544 -0.70 -20.08 -12.42
N VAL A 545 -1.58 -19.86 -11.44
CA VAL A 545 -2.95 -19.36 -11.71
C VAL A 545 -2.92 -18.04 -12.50
N TYR A 546 -1.94 -17.18 -12.26
CA TYR A 546 -1.74 -15.96 -13.01
C TYR A 546 -1.38 -16.22 -14.48
N ASP A 547 -0.57 -17.25 -14.78
CA ASP A 547 -0.18 -17.58 -16.16
C ASP A 547 -1.34 -18.18 -16.96
N VAL A 548 -2.20 -18.96 -16.30
CA VAL A 548 -3.46 -19.44 -16.90
C VAL A 548 -4.43 -18.27 -17.14
N LEU A 549 -4.53 -17.31 -16.21
CA LEU A 549 -5.33 -16.09 -16.41
C LEU A 549 -4.78 -15.22 -17.57
N GLN A 550 -3.46 -15.04 -17.66
CA GLN A 550 -2.82 -14.35 -18.79
C GLN A 550 -3.08 -15.08 -20.12
N SER A 551 -3.05 -16.41 -20.12
CA SER A 551 -3.36 -17.22 -21.31
C SER A 551 -4.80 -17.02 -21.77
N ALA A 552 -5.76 -16.92 -20.83
CA ALA A 552 -7.14 -16.55 -21.12
C ALA A 552 -7.29 -15.11 -21.64
N SER A 553 -6.62 -14.15 -21.00
CA SER A 553 -6.57 -12.75 -21.43
C SER A 553 -6.13 -12.63 -22.88
N ARG A 554 -5.03 -13.30 -23.27
CA ARG A 554 -4.50 -13.29 -24.65
C ARG A 554 -5.43 -14.00 -25.63
N LYS A 555 -5.96 -15.18 -25.27
CA LYS A 555 -6.79 -16.02 -26.16
C LYS A 555 -8.18 -15.44 -26.40
N TYR A 556 -8.81 -14.86 -25.38
CA TYR A 556 -10.18 -14.35 -25.41
C TYR A 556 -10.28 -12.81 -25.42
N ARG A 557 -9.14 -12.11 -25.41
CA ARG A 557 -9.02 -10.64 -25.36
C ARG A 557 -9.65 -10.00 -24.12
N ILE A 558 -9.71 -10.75 -23.02
CA ILE A 558 -10.23 -10.30 -21.72
C ILE A 558 -9.22 -9.32 -21.12
N LEU A 559 -9.64 -8.09 -20.82
CA LEU A 559 -8.75 -7.09 -20.23
C LEU A 559 -8.42 -7.45 -18.77
N ILE A 560 -7.15 -7.56 -18.41
CA ILE A 560 -6.71 -7.75 -17.02
C ILE A 560 -5.99 -6.49 -16.56
N ASN A 561 -6.42 -5.94 -15.43
CA ASN A 561 -5.72 -4.86 -14.74
C ASN A 561 -5.15 -5.41 -13.43
N ASN A 562 -3.83 -5.38 -13.30
CA ASN A 562 -3.11 -5.83 -12.13
C ASN A 562 -2.28 -4.70 -11.51
N ARG A 563 -2.00 -4.80 -10.21
CA ARG A 563 -1.14 -3.89 -9.44
C ARG A 563 -0.12 -4.74 -8.67
N GLY A 564 1.12 -4.26 -8.54
CA GLY A 564 2.22 -4.96 -7.85
C GLY A 564 3.49 -5.12 -8.70
N SER A 565 4.57 -5.54 -8.06
CA SER A 565 5.86 -5.89 -8.69
C SER A 565 5.98 -7.41 -8.93
N ASP A 566 7.05 -7.83 -9.61
CA ASP A 566 7.33 -9.24 -9.95
C ASP A 566 7.17 -10.18 -8.74
N GLY A 567 6.17 -11.07 -8.79
CA GLY A 567 5.86 -12.05 -7.76
C GLY A 567 4.63 -11.75 -6.89
N ALA A 568 4.09 -10.53 -6.94
CA ALA A 568 2.96 -10.10 -6.10
C ALA A 568 1.81 -9.41 -6.88
N ALA A 569 1.46 -9.91 -8.07
CA ALA A 569 0.34 -9.33 -8.84
C ALA A 569 -1.02 -9.52 -8.13
N TYR A 570 -1.59 -8.39 -7.70
CA TYR A 570 -2.97 -8.25 -7.27
C TYR A 570 -3.86 -7.91 -8.48
N ILE A 571 -4.96 -8.64 -8.68
CA ILE A 571 -5.88 -8.41 -9.81
C ILE A 571 -6.96 -7.39 -9.43
N ALA A 572 -6.72 -6.14 -9.84
CA ALA A 572 -7.57 -4.99 -9.61
C ALA A 572 -8.86 -5.00 -10.45
N GLY A 573 -8.84 -5.64 -11.63
CA GLY A 573 -10.02 -5.74 -12.48
C GLY A 573 -9.89 -6.73 -13.61
N ILE A 574 -11.03 -7.29 -14.04
CA ILE A 574 -11.15 -8.22 -15.14
C ILE A 574 -12.31 -7.75 -16.05
N ASP A 575 -12.01 -7.61 -17.33
CA ASP A 575 -12.87 -7.17 -18.42
C ASP A 575 -13.61 -5.84 -18.21
N GLY A 576 -13.04 -4.94 -17.41
CA GLY A 576 -13.65 -3.63 -17.09
C GLY A 576 -14.60 -3.65 -15.89
N LEU A 577 -14.73 -4.78 -15.18
CA LEU A 577 -15.27 -4.86 -13.83
C LEU A 577 -14.11 -4.84 -12.82
N TYR A 578 -14.06 -3.82 -11.97
CA TYR A 578 -12.97 -3.56 -11.04
C TYR A 578 -13.35 -3.86 -9.58
N GLU A 579 -12.34 -3.99 -8.72
CA GLU A 579 -12.49 -3.79 -7.28
C GLU A 579 -13.26 -2.48 -6.99
N PHE A 580 -14.04 -2.50 -5.92
CA PHE A 580 -14.90 -1.41 -5.44
C PHE A 580 -16.08 -0.99 -6.33
N ASP A 581 -16.20 -1.45 -7.59
CA ASP A 581 -17.34 -1.09 -8.47
C ASP A 581 -18.71 -1.35 -7.80
N TYR A 582 -18.88 -2.46 -7.08
CA TYR A 582 -20.14 -2.83 -6.39
C TYR A 582 -20.07 -2.67 -4.86
N GLY A 583 -19.10 -1.91 -4.35
CA GLY A 583 -18.97 -1.56 -2.94
C GLY A 583 -17.55 -1.81 -2.42
N GLU A 584 -17.18 -1.18 -1.31
CA GLU A 584 -15.87 -1.28 -0.66
C GLU A 584 -15.33 -2.71 -0.39
N LEU A 585 -16.23 -3.69 -0.30
CA LEU A 585 -15.93 -5.11 -0.08
C LEU A 585 -15.92 -5.93 -1.39
N SER A 586 -16.08 -5.27 -2.55
CA SER A 586 -16.19 -5.90 -3.86
C SER A 586 -14.86 -5.98 -4.60
N GLY A 587 -14.63 -7.07 -5.32
CA GLY A 587 -13.37 -7.33 -6.01
C GLY A 587 -13.25 -8.76 -6.53
N TRP A 588 -12.07 -9.07 -7.06
CA TRP A 588 -11.81 -10.38 -7.67
C TRP A 588 -11.11 -11.33 -6.70
N MET A 589 -11.73 -12.49 -6.47
CA MET A 589 -11.12 -13.60 -5.75
C MET A 589 -10.94 -14.78 -6.69
N TYR A 590 -9.92 -15.61 -6.44
CA TYR A 590 -9.74 -16.86 -7.16
C TYR A 590 -9.83 -18.05 -6.20
N ARG A 591 -10.42 -19.16 -6.66
CA ARG A 591 -10.36 -20.45 -5.97
C ARG A 591 -9.87 -21.54 -6.91
N VAL A 592 -9.21 -22.55 -6.34
CA VAL A 592 -8.74 -23.74 -7.05
C VAL A 592 -9.40 -24.97 -6.43
N ASN A 593 -10.03 -25.80 -7.26
CA ASN A 593 -10.77 -26.99 -6.83
C ASN A 593 -11.80 -26.72 -5.71
N GLY A 594 -12.47 -25.57 -5.77
CA GLY A 594 -13.45 -25.11 -4.77
C GLY A 594 -12.86 -24.54 -3.48
N THR A 595 -11.53 -24.40 -3.37
CA THR A 595 -10.87 -23.82 -2.17
C THR A 595 -10.18 -22.51 -2.51
N PHE A 596 -10.44 -21.44 -1.76
CA PHE A 596 -9.71 -20.17 -1.85
C PHE A 596 -8.31 -20.34 -1.23
N PRO A 597 -7.19 -20.20 -1.97
CA PRO A 597 -5.86 -20.33 -1.41
C PRO A 597 -5.47 -19.10 -0.58
N ASP A 598 -4.54 -19.30 0.35
CA ASP A 598 -3.94 -18.26 1.22
C ASP A 598 -2.73 -17.56 0.59
N VAL A 599 -2.49 -17.78 -0.71
CA VAL A 599 -1.35 -17.25 -1.48
C VAL A 599 -1.82 -16.46 -2.71
N GLY A 600 -0.98 -15.55 -3.22
CA GLY A 600 -1.26 -14.80 -4.44
C GLY A 600 -1.35 -15.70 -5.69
N CYS A 601 -2.05 -15.24 -6.73
CA CYS A 601 -2.24 -16.03 -7.95
C CYS A 601 -0.93 -16.29 -8.74
N GLN A 602 0.11 -15.49 -8.52
CA GLN A 602 1.48 -15.71 -9.02
C GLN A 602 2.30 -16.72 -8.17
N SER A 603 1.79 -17.17 -7.03
CA SER A 603 2.48 -18.12 -6.14
C SER A 603 1.84 -19.51 -6.17
N TYR A 604 0.58 -19.62 -6.60
CA TYR A 604 -0.09 -20.91 -6.75
C TYR A 604 0.33 -21.58 -8.06
N ALA A 605 1.28 -22.52 -7.99
CA ALA A 605 1.64 -23.39 -9.10
C ALA A 605 0.54 -24.43 -9.38
N VAL A 606 0.04 -24.47 -10.62
CA VAL A 606 -1.09 -25.33 -11.03
C VAL A 606 -0.67 -26.78 -11.28
N ARG A 607 -1.63 -27.70 -11.22
CA ARG A 607 -1.46 -29.15 -11.43
C ARG A 607 -2.47 -29.69 -12.44
N ASP A 608 -2.16 -30.85 -13.02
CA ASP A 608 -3.05 -31.58 -13.92
C ASP A 608 -4.46 -31.76 -13.32
N GLY A 609 -5.46 -31.32 -14.08
CA GLY A 609 -6.87 -31.36 -13.71
C GLY A 609 -7.36 -30.25 -12.78
N ASP A 610 -6.52 -29.26 -12.41
CA ASP A 610 -6.95 -28.15 -11.53
C ASP A 610 -8.10 -27.34 -12.15
N LYS A 611 -9.05 -26.97 -11.30
CA LYS A 611 -10.22 -26.14 -11.64
C LYS A 611 -10.09 -24.77 -11.02
N ILE A 612 -9.82 -23.78 -11.85
CA ILE A 612 -9.60 -22.38 -11.46
C ILE A 612 -10.90 -21.60 -11.71
N GLU A 613 -11.37 -20.91 -10.68
CA GLU A 613 -12.55 -20.05 -10.76
C GLU A 613 -12.15 -18.66 -10.29
N TRP A 614 -12.24 -17.66 -11.18
CA TRP A 614 -12.21 -16.24 -10.80
C TRP A 614 -13.64 -15.77 -10.60
N LEU A 615 -13.90 -15.27 -9.40
CA LEU A 615 -15.22 -14.94 -8.91
C LEU A 615 -15.21 -13.50 -8.39
N TYR A 616 -16.11 -12.68 -8.91
CA TYR A 616 -16.34 -11.36 -8.38
C TYR A 616 -17.16 -11.47 -7.09
N THR A 617 -16.64 -10.94 -5.98
CA THR A 617 -17.34 -10.82 -4.69
C THR A 617 -17.85 -9.39 -4.52
N THR A 618 -18.85 -9.22 -3.67
CA THR A 618 -19.34 -7.95 -3.12
C THR A 618 -19.16 -7.85 -1.60
N ASN A 619 -18.57 -8.87 -0.96
CA ASN A 619 -18.51 -9.04 0.50
C ASN A 619 -17.27 -9.84 0.95
N ILE A 620 -16.10 -9.58 0.35
CA ILE A 620 -14.81 -10.29 0.59
C ILE A 620 -15.00 -11.82 0.74
N GLY A 621 -15.66 -12.43 -0.25
CA GLY A 621 -15.84 -13.88 -0.39
C GLY A 621 -16.98 -14.49 0.42
N LYS A 622 -17.63 -13.75 1.33
CA LYS A 622 -18.79 -14.26 2.11
C LYS A 622 -20.04 -14.54 1.27
N ASP A 623 -20.06 -14.05 0.05
CA ASP A 623 -21.10 -14.27 -0.97
C ASP A 623 -20.70 -15.31 -2.04
N LEU A 624 -19.57 -16.02 -1.83
CA LEU A 624 -19.00 -17.00 -2.77
C LEU A 624 -18.97 -18.45 -2.24
N GLU A 625 -19.83 -18.78 -1.25
CA GLU A 625 -19.97 -20.13 -0.67
C GLU A 625 -20.39 -21.21 -1.70
#